data_AF-X1HFQ3-F1
#
_entry.id   AF-X1HFQ3-F1
#
_cell.length_a   1.000
_cell.length_b   1.000
_cell.length_c   1.000
_cell.angle_alpha   90.00
_cell.angle_beta   90.00
_cell.angle_gamma   90.00
#
_symmetry.space_group_name_H-M   'P 1'
#
loop_
_entity.id
_entity.type
_entity.pdbx_description
1 polymer ?
#
loop_
_entity_poly.entity_id
_entity_poly.type
_entity_poly.pdbx_seq_one_letter_code
_entity_poly.pdbx_strand_id
1 'polypeptide(L)'
;GGHWPRSLRYKKIVAYDITKPRWGLTCTKGYDRVLRIISWKTINFEQLWSFKSNLRVHIKAGSRLYGGKKGLVAAVDIPKSGGEPKVSWEAKIDGTPSTMLAAGDKLFVVTRQGRIYCFGGKEVETKTYAIKKPSSPSSDEWTRRAGEILKQSGVTQGYCLALGLGTGRLVEELALQSGLHIIALESDIKKVDAARSKLNAAGLYGARIHILPQDLLSLRLPPYMASLVVSENLERAGFEKGRAFTEKLFYSMRPYGGVAYLPVPQEK
;
A
#
# COMPACT_ATOMS: atom_id res chain seq x y z
N GLY A 1 19.44 24.92 2.13
CA GLY A 1 18.98 23.72 2.88
C GLY A 1 17.63 24.02 3.50
N GLY A 2 16.57 23.40 2.97
CA GLY A 2 15.17 23.78 3.21
C GLY A 2 14.74 23.71 4.68
N HIS A 3 14.21 24.83 5.15
CA HIS A 3 13.60 25.06 6.46
C HIS A 3 12.19 24.42 6.52
N TRP A 4 12.10 23.09 6.38
CA TRP A 4 10.83 22.40 6.64
C TRP A 4 10.69 22.15 8.15
N PRO A 5 9.65 22.68 8.82
CA PRO A 5 9.47 22.46 10.25
C PRO A 5 9.30 20.95 10.52
N ARG A 6 10.22 20.38 11.32
CA ARG A 6 10.30 18.94 11.65
C ARG A 6 9.06 18.39 12.40
N SER A 7 8.08 19.22 12.72
CA SER A 7 6.73 18.82 13.13
C SER A 7 5.74 19.97 12.94
N LEU A 8 4.63 19.75 12.23
CA LEU A 8 3.51 20.68 12.24
C LEU A 8 2.92 20.68 13.66
N ARG A 9 3.13 21.77 14.41
CA ARG A 9 2.49 21.97 15.70
C ARG A 9 1.14 22.62 15.47
N TYR A 10 0.08 21.81 15.47
CA TYR A 10 -1.29 22.31 15.52
C TYR A 10 -1.48 23.07 16.84
N LYS A 11 -2.09 24.26 16.77
CA LYS A 11 -2.34 25.13 17.94
C LYS A 11 -3.83 25.29 18.26
N LYS A 12 -4.67 25.14 17.25
CA LYS A 12 -6.12 25.26 17.36
C LYS A 12 -6.84 24.49 16.25
N ILE A 13 -8.06 24.07 16.53
CA ILE A 13 -9.05 23.61 15.56
C ILE A 13 -10.05 24.75 15.38
N VAL A 14 -10.42 25.07 14.15
CA VAL A 14 -11.32 26.18 13.84
C VAL A 14 -12.37 25.70 12.85
N ALA A 15 -13.62 26.10 13.05
CA ALA A 15 -14.68 25.91 12.07
C ALA A 15 -15.11 27.25 11.48
N TYR A 16 -15.35 27.23 10.17
CA TYR A 16 -15.79 28.37 9.38
C TYR A 16 -17.08 28.01 8.64
N ASP A 17 -17.97 28.98 8.51
CA ASP A 17 -19.11 28.90 7.59
C ASP A 17 -18.65 29.24 6.17
N ILE A 18 -18.58 28.23 5.30
CA ILE A 18 -18.16 28.40 3.91
C ILE A 18 -19.28 28.91 2.98
N THR A 19 -20.52 29.00 3.48
CA THR A 19 -21.69 29.37 2.66
C THR A 19 -21.86 30.88 2.51
N LYS A 20 -21.24 31.67 3.40
CA LYS A 20 -21.33 33.15 3.42
C LYS A 20 -19.95 33.80 3.25
N PRO A 21 -19.35 33.73 2.04
CA PRO A 21 -18.06 34.38 1.80
C PRO A 21 -18.21 35.91 1.86
N ARG A 22 -17.31 36.56 2.59
CA ARG A 22 -17.19 38.03 2.63
C ARG A 22 -15.92 38.45 1.93
N TRP A 23 -16.06 39.26 0.87
CA TRP A 23 -14.90 39.86 0.20
C TRP A 23 -14.27 40.93 1.08
N GLY A 24 -12.94 40.93 1.15
CA GLY A 24 -12.16 41.94 1.86
C GLY A 24 -10.84 42.23 1.13
N LEU A 25 -10.09 43.18 1.68
CA LEU A 25 -8.74 43.53 1.24
C LEU A 25 -7.78 43.17 2.38
N THR A 26 -6.80 42.30 2.10
CA THR A 26 -5.69 42.06 3.02
C THR A 26 -4.54 42.95 2.58
N CYS A 27 -4.06 43.79 3.48
CA CYS A 27 -2.92 44.67 3.25
C CYS A 27 -1.73 44.19 4.08
N THR A 28 -0.59 43.95 3.44
CA THR A 28 0.67 43.64 4.13
C THR A 28 1.75 44.62 3.72
N LYS A 29 2.66 44.93 4.65
CA LYS A 29 3.86 45.70 4.32
C LYS A 29 4.73 44.89 3.36
N GLY A 30 5.12 45.50 2.25
CA GLY A 30 6.14 44.96 1.36
C GLY A 30 7.47 44.79 2.10
N TYR A 31 8.28 43.84 1.64
CA TYR A 31 9.54 43.45 2.29
C TYR A 31 10.68 44.47 2.10
N ASP A 32 10.47 45.50 1.28
CA ASP A 32 11.48 46.50 0.93
C ASP A 32 11.53 47.69 1.89
N ARG A 33 12.69 48.39 1.89
CA ARG A 33 12.96 49.60 2.68
C ARG A 33 12.01 50.76 2.40
N VAL A 34 11.28 50.72 1.28
CA VAL A 34 10.19 51.64 0.97
C VAL A 34 8.88 50.93 1.35
N LEU A 35 8.15 51.49 2.32
CA LEU A 35 6.90 50.94 2.88
C LEU A 35 5.77 50.87 1.82
N ARG A 36 5.90 50.00 0.82
CA ARG A 36 4.88 49.77 -0.19
C ARG A 36 3.83 48.84 0.40
N ILE A 37 2.59 49.31 0.50
CA ILE A 37 1.47 48.48 0.92
C ILE A 37 1.07 47.61 -0.26
N ILE A 38 1.23 46.30 -0.12
CA ILE A 38 0.72 45.33 -1.09
C ILE A 38 -0.66 44.91 -0.60
N SER A 39 -1.68 45.07 -1.45
CA SER A 39 -3.04 44.63 -1.16
C SER A 39 -3.53 43.63 -2.20
N TRP A 40 -4.26 42.61 -1.75
CA TRP A 40 -4.96 41.68 -2.63
C TRP A 40 -6.36 41.38 -2.08
N LYS A 41 -7.29 41.07 -2.99
CA LYS A 41 -8.63 40.64 -2.61
C LYS A 41 -8.54 39.31 -1.87
N THR A 42 -9.17 39.25 -0.70
CA THR A 42 -9.22 38.06 0.14
C THR A 42 -10.68 37.70 0.40
N ILE A 43 -10.97 36.40 0.45
CA ILE A 43 -12.28 35.89 0.89
C ILE A 43 -12.13 35.52 2.36
N ASN A 44 -12.97 36.12 3.20
CA ASN A 44 -13.09 35.80 4.61
C ASN A 44 -14.35 34.97 4.85
N PHE A 45 -14.23 33.98 5.72
CA PHE A 45 -15.36 33.17 6.18
C PHE A 45 -15.66 33.47 7.63
N GLU A 46 -16.93 33.44 8.00
CA GLU A 46 -17.36 33.66 9.38
C GLU A 46 -16.87 32.50 10.25
N GLN A 47 -16.12 32.81 11.31
CA GLN A 47 -15.65 31.79 12.24
C GLN A 47 -16.80 31.39 13.16
N LEU A 48 -17.21 30.13 13.10
CA LEU A 48 -18.28 29.59 13.94
C LEU A 48 -17.79 29.34 15.38
N TRP A 49 -16.60 28.75 15.51
CA TRP A 49 -15.97 28.48 16.80
C TRP A 49 -14.47 28.19 16.62
N SER A 50 -13.72 28.29 17.72
CA SER A 50 -12.29 27.95 17.78
C SER A 50 -11.98 27.20 19.07
N PHE A 51 -11.16 26.15 18.97
CA PHE A 51 -10.77 25.29 20.08
C PHE A 51 -9.25 25.21 20.18
N LYS A 52 -8.67 25.55 21.34
CA LYS A 52 -7.23 25.40 21.54
C LYS A 52 -6.89 23.91 21.66
N SER A 53 -6.16 23.40 20.67
CA SER A 53 -5.84 21.98 20.60
C SER A 53 -4.60 21.74 19.74
N ASN A 54 -3.82 20.72 20.12
CA ASN A 54 -2.68 20.24 19.35
C ASN A 54 -2.96 18.97 18.56
N LEU A 55 -4.23 18.59 18.43
CA LEU A 55 -4.67 17.46 17.62
C LEU A 55 -4.67 17.83 16.14
N ARG A 56 -4.20 16.91 15.29
CA ARG A 56 -4.51 16.92 13.87
C ARG A 56 -5.89 16.30 13.68
N VAL A 57 -6.85 17.04 13.14
CA VAL A 57 -8.15 16.47 12.75
C VAL A 57 -7.96 15.63 11.48
N HIS A 58 -8.47 14.40 11.50
CA HIS A 58 -8.41 13.48 10.36
C HIS A 58 -9.77 13.33 9.68
N ILE A 59 -10.85 13.18 10.45
CA ILE A 59 -12.20 12.98 9.91
C ILE A 59 -13.26 13.64 10.81
N LYS A 60 -14.42 13.94 10.21
CA LYS A 60 -15.68 14.19 10.91
C LYS A 60 -16.58 12.97 10.73
N ALA A 61 -17.16 12.45 11.81
CA ALA A 61 -18.20 11.43 11.72
C ALA A 61 -19.34 11.78 12.69
N GLY A 62 -20.56 11.90 12.16
CA GLY A 62 -21.71 12.42 12.89
C GLY A 62 -21.46 13.84 13.44
N SER A 63 -21.71 14.00 14.73
CA SER A 63 -21.51 15.23 15.51
C SER A 63 -20.10 15.36 16.12
N ARG A 64 -19.14 14.53 15.71
CA ARG A 64 -17.78 14.48 16.29
C ARG A 64 -16.70 14.69 15.24
N LEU A 65 -15.62 15.34 15.65
CA LEU A 65 -14.34 15.37 14.96
C LEU A 65 -13.40 14.37 15.62
N TYR A 66 -12.75 13.53 14.82
CA TYR A 66 -11.73 12.61 15.28
C TYR A 66 -10.37 13.11 14.85
N GLY A 67 -9.47 13.20 15.82
CA GLY A 67 -8.13 13.71 15.63
C GLY A 67 -7.13 13.05 16.55
N GLY A 68 -5.86 13.31 16.31
CA GLY A 68 -4.81 12.68 17.09
C GLY A 68 -3.47 13.40 17.04
N LYS A 69 -2.59 12.95 17.92
CA LYS A 69 -1.17 13.33 18.00
C LYS A 69 -0.37 12.09 18.39
N LYS A 70 0.96 12.21 18.47
CA LYS A 70 1.80 11.10 18.94
C LYS A 70 1.28 10.61 20.31
N GLY A 71 0.95 9.32 20.40
CA GLY A 71 0.50 8.66 21.61
C GLY A 71 -0.99 8.78 21.94
N LEU A 72 -1.78 9.53 21.16
CA LEU A 72 -3.16 9.87 21.55
C LEU A 72 -4.10 10.01 20.35
N VAL A 73 -5.29 9.45 20.50
CA VAL A 73 -6.47 9.70 19.66
C VAL A 73 -7.54 10.34 20.53
N ALA A 74 -8.29 11.29 19.98
CA ALA A 74 -9.37 11.97 20.68
C ALA A 74 -10.56 12.26 19.76
N ALA A 75 -11.73 12.32 20.36
CA ALA A 75 -12.96 12.81 19.75
C ALA A 75 -13.32 14.17 20.36
N VAL A 76 -13.63 15.14 19.50
CA VAL A 76 -14.10 16.46 19.87
C VAL A 76 -15.55 16.60 19.42
N ASP A 77 -16.46 16.82 20.35
CA ASP A 77 -17.87 17.11 20.03
C ASP A 77 -17.98 18.47 19.34
N ILE A 78 -18.72 18.49 18.23
CA ILE A 78 -19.03 19.73 17.51
C ILE A 78 -20.16 20.42 18.27
N PRO A 79 -19.98 21.67 18.72
CA PRO A 79 -20.99 22.36 19.48
C PRO A 79 -22.21 22.70 18.62
N LYS A 80 -23.37 22.82 19.28
CA LYS A 80 -24.53 23.52 18.68
C LYS A 80 -24.21 25.01 18.58
N SER A 81 -24.95 25.76 17.76
CA SER A 81 -24.70 27.18 17.50
C SER A 81 -24.49 27.98 18.79
N GLY A 82 -23.37 28.70 18.89
CA GLY A 82 -22.98 29.49 20.06
C GLY A 82 -22.35 28.72 21.22
N GLY A 83 -22.22 27.38 21.13
CA GLY A 83 -21.60 26.55 22.16
C GLY A 83 -20.09 26.38 21.98
N GLU A 84 -19.45 25.81 23.01
CA GLU A 84 -18.02 25.51 22.99
C GLU A 84 -17.74 24.03 22.64
N PRO A 85 -16.75 23.77 21.76
CA PRO A 85 -16.30 22.41 21.46
C PRO A 85 -15.64 21.78 22.69
N LYS A 86 -15.91 20.49 22.91
CA LYS A 86 -15.39 19.72 24.06
C LYS A 86 -14.79 18.40 23.61
N VAL A 87 -13.67 18.01 24.21
CA VAL A 87 -13.13 16.64 24.06
C VAL A 87 -14.06 15.69 24.81
N SER A 88 -14.71 14.78 24.08
CA SER A 88 -15.70 13.84 24.63
C SER A 88 -15.15 12.45 24.86
N TRP A 89 -14.01 12.12 24.24
CA TRP A 89 -13.34 10.84 24.42
C TRP A 89 -11.87 10.94 24.04
N GLU A 90 -11.01 10.20 24.72
CA GLU A 90 -9.60 10.03 24.39
C GLU A 90 -9.14 8.59 24.62
N ALA A 91 -8.17 8.14 23.83
CA ALA A 91 -7.47 6.88 24.05
C ALA A 91 -5.98 7.01 23.75
N LYS A 92 -5.18 6.34 24.60
CA LYS A 92 -3.73 6.19 24.38
C LYS A 92 -3.50 5.12 23.31
N ILE A 93 -2.55 5.38 22.42
CA ILE A 93 -2.10 4.44 21.40
C ILE A 93 -0.58 4.43 21.32
N ASP A 94 0.01 3.34 20.85
CA ASP A 94 1.41 3.34 20.44
C ASP A 94 1.54 3.81 18.98
N GLY A 95 2.20 4.95 18.79
CA GLY A 95 2.51 5.55 17.51
C GLY A 95 1.92 6.95 17.29
N THR A 96 1.96 7.40 16.04
CA THR A 96 1.38 8.68 15.62
C THR A 96 0.29 8.42 14.58
N PRO A 97 -0.97 8.86 14.80
CA PRO A 97 -2.02 8.74 13.81
C PRO A 97 -1.63 9.37 12.46
N SER A 98 -1.85 8.62 11.37
CA SER A 98 -1.60 9.05 10.00
C SER A 98 -2.90 9.28 9.24
N THR A 99 -3.84 8.34 9.37
CA THR A 99 -5.19 8.42 8.81
C THR A 99 -6.21 7.75 9.74
N MET A 100 -7.48 8.16 9.61
CA MET A 100 -8.60 7.60 10.37
C MET A 100 -9.77 7.34 9.43
N LEU A 101 -10.54 6.30 9.73
CA LEU A 101 -11.74 5.93 8.98
C LEU A 101 -12.86 5.60 9.99
N ALA A 102 -14.10 5.93 9.65
CA ALA A 102 -15.26 5.55 10.44
C ALA A 102 -16.19 4.65 9.60
N ALA A 103 -16.48 3.45 10.11
CA ALA A 103 -17.38 2.49 9.45
C ALA A 103 -17.95 1.49 10.47
N GLY A 104 -19.23 1.11 10.32
CA GLY A 104 -19.89 0.10 11.17
C GLY A 104 -19.82 0.39 12.67
N ASP A 105 -20.06 1.65 13.06
CA ASP A 105 -19.96 2.16 14.44
C ASP A 105 -18.57 1.95 15.09
N LYS A 106 -17.52 1.92 14.25
CA LYS A 106 -16.13 1.83 14.68
C LYS A 106 -15.29 2.94 14.10
N LEU A 107 -14.26 3.32 14.84
CA LEU A 107 -13.19 4.19 14.41
C LEU A 107 -11.93 3.34 14.18
N PHE A 108 -11.44 3.35 12.95
CA PHE A 108 -10.16 2.75 12.59
C PHE A 108 -9.09 3.83 12.56
N VAL A 109 -7.97 3.61 13.25
CA VAL A 109 -6.84 4.53 13.30
C VAL A 109 -5.60 3.83 12.80
N VAL A 110 -5.06 4.31 11.70
CA VAL A 110 -3.78 3.84 11.16
C VAL A 110 -2.68 4.75 11.68
N THR A 111 -1.59 4.15 12.18
CA THR A 111 -0.41 4.91 12.62
C THR A 111 0.68 4.93 11.57
N ARG A 112 1.58 5.90 11.67
CA ARG A 112 2.81 5.95 10.84
C ARG A 112 3.72 4.74 11.04
N GLN A 113 3.55 4.02 12.14
CA GLN A 113 4.29 2.81 12.50
C GLN A 113 3.65 1.53 11.94
N GLY A 114 2.58 1.64 11.15
CA GLY A 114 1.92 0.50 10.51
C GLY A 114 0.97 -0.27 11.42
N ARG A 115 0.53 0.31 12.54
CA ARG A 115 -0.52 -0.30 13.38
C ARG A 115 -1.90 0.19 12.98
N ILE A 116 -2.88 -0.70 13.08
CA ILE A 116 -4.30 -0.39 12.88
C ILE A 116 -5.02 -0.64 14.20
N TYR A 117 -5.54 0.42 14.81
CA TYR A 117 -6.41 0.34 15.98
C TYR A 117 -7.86 0.36 15.53
N CYS A 118 -8.72 -0.37 16.24
CA CYS A 118 -10.16 -0.38 16.02
C CYS A 118 -10.87 -0.08 17.34
N PHE A 119 -11.54 1.07 17.42
CA PHE A 119 -12.31 1.49 18.57
C PHE A 119 -13.81 1.31 18.30
N GLY A 120 -14.55 0.76 19.26
CA GLY A 120 -16.01 0.65 19.22
C GLY A 120 -16.66 1.44 20.35
N GLY A 121 -18.00 1.50 20.35
CA GLY A 121 -18.77 2.25 21.36
C GLY A 121 -18.84 1.60 22.75
N LYS A 122 -18.38 0.36 22.92
CA LYS A 122 -18.34 -0.34 24.20
C LYS A 122 -16.90 -0.64 24.59
N GLU A 123 -16.60 -0.47 25.87
CA GLU A 123 -15.34 -0.92 26.43
C GLU A 123 -15.29 -2.45 26.41
N VAL A 124 -14.21 -2.98 25.85
CA VAL A 124 -13.96 -4.42 25.70
C VAL A 124 -12.48 -4.67 25.92
N GLU A 125 -12.13 -5.89 26.31
CA GLU A 125 -10.73 -6.29 26.35
C GLU A 125 -10.08 -6.14 24.97
N THR A 126 -8.87 -5.57 24.96
CA THR A 126 -8.15 -5.31 23.71
C THR A 126 -7.69 -6.62 23.09
N LYS A 127 -8.32 -7.01 21.99
CA LYS A 127 -7.89 -8.17 21.19
C LYS A 127 -6.78 -7.76 20.23
N THR A 128 -5.57 -8.24 20.49
CA THR A 128 -4.42 -8.05 19.59
C THR A 128 -4.35 -9.20 18.60
N TYR A 129 -4.52 -8.90 17.31
CA TYR A 129 -4.33 -9.88 16.24
C TYR A 129 -2.86 -9.85 15.81
N ALA A 130 -2.07 -10.82 16.29
CA ALA A 130 -0.70 -10.99 15.81
C ALA A 130 -0.72 -11.44 14.35
N ILE A 131 0.22 -10.93 13.55
CA ILE A 131 0.49 -11.47 12.23
C ILE A 131 0.96 -12.91 12.43
N LYS A 132 0.20 -13.88 11.93
CA LYS A 132 0.63 -15.28 11.94
C LYS A 132 1.91 -15.37 11.12
N LYS A 133 3.00 -15.81 11.76
CA LYS A 133 4.22 -16.14 11.02
C LYS A 133 3.91 -17.37 10.16
N PRO A 134 4.06 -17.30 8.84
CA PRO A 134 3.82 -18.44 7.98
C PRO A 134 4.77 -19.58 8.36
N SER A 135 4.25 -20.80 8.39
CA SER A 135 5.07 -22.00 8.52
C SER A 135 5.83 -22.23 7.22
N SER A 136 7.12 -22.55 7.30
CA SER A 136 7.88 -22.97 6.12
C SER A 136 7.31 -24.28 5.58
N PRO A 137 7.10 -24.40 4.26
CA PRO A 137 6.68 -25.67 3.66
C PRO A 137 7.74 -26.75 3.87
N SER A 138 7.30 -28.02 3.94
CA SER A 138 8.21 -29.17 3.95
C SER A 138 8.95 -29.27 2.62
N SER A 139 10.23 -29.66 2.66
CA SER A 139 11.02 -29.88 1.45
C SER A 139 10.37 -30.94 0.56
N ASP A 140 10.17 -30.59 -0.70
CA ASP A 140 9.62 -31.48 -1.73
C ASP A 140 10.45 -31.39 -3.03
N GLU A 141 9.95 -32.01 -4.10
CA GLU A 141 10.60 -31.96 -5.42
C GLU A 141 10.78 -30.52 -5.92
N TRP A 142 9.83 -29.63 -5.63
CA TRP A 142 9.90 -28.23 -6.05
C TRP A 142 11.01 -27.47 -5.31
N THR A 143 11.27 -27.82 -4.05
CA THR A 143 12.42 -27.26 -3.31
C THR A 143 13.73 -27.58 -4.05
N ARG A 144 13.92 -28.84 -4.46
CA ARG A 144 15.11 -29.25 -5.22
C ARG A 144 15.15 -28.55 -6.59
N ARG A 145 14.03 -28.52 -7.30
CA ARG A 145 13.94 -27.96 -8.65
C ARG A 145 14.23 -26.47 -8.68
N ALA A 146 13.70 -25.70 -7.72
CA ALA A 146 14.00 -24.29 -7.59
C ALA A 146 15.50 -24.06 -7.33
N GLY A 147 16.11 -24.86 -6.43
CA GLY A 147 17.55 -24.80 -6.17
C GLY A 147 18.39 -25.09 -7.41
N GLU A 148 18.01 -26.07 -8.23
CA GLU A 148 18.65 -26.38 -9.51
C GLU A 148 18.56 -25.21 -10.49
N ILE A 149 17.37 -24.61 -10.64
CA ILE A 149 17.15 -23.46 -11.52
C ILE A 149 18.04 -22.29 -11.10
N LEU A 150 18.07 -21.96 -9.81
CA LEU A 150 18.89 -20.85 -9.29
C LEU A 150 20.38 -21.13 -9.49
N LYS A 151 20.83 -22.36 -9.24
CA LYS A 151 22.23 -22.76 -9.43
C LYS A 151 22.66 -22.73 -10.89
N GLN A 152 21.85 -23.26 -11.80
CA GLN A 152 22.18 -23.36 -13.23
C GLN A 152 22.05 -22.02 -13.95
N SER A 153 21.05 -21.21 -13.59
CA SER A 153 20.87 -19.87 -14.17
C SER A 153 21.86 -18.84 -13.60
N GLY A 154 22.33 -19.04 -12.36
CA GLY A 154 23.13 -18.05 -11.62
C GLY A 154 22.34 -16.83 -11.16
N VAL A 155 21.01 -16.81 -11.37
CA VAL A 155 20.16 -15.64 -11.10
C VAL A 155 19.51 -15.78 -9.72
N THR A 156 19.95 -14.98 -8.74
CA THR A 156 19.44 -15.03 -7.35
C THR A 156 18.72 -13.76 -6.90
N GLN A 157 18.71 -12.70 -7.73
CA GLN A 157 18.15 -11.38 -7.44
C GLN A 157 17.51 -10.76 -8.70
N GLY A 158 16.66 -9.75 -8.50
CA GLY A 158 15.97 -9.05 -9.58
C GLY A 158 14.54 -9.55 -9.78
N TYR A 159 14.04 -9.50 -11.02
CA TYR A 159 12.66 -9.91 -11.33
C TYR A 159 12.62 -11.27 -12.02
N CYS A 160 11.73 -12.13 -11.56
CA CYS A 160 11.41 -13.40 -12.20
C CYS A 160 10.02 -13.33 -12.81
N LEU A 161 9.89 -13.70 -14.08
CA LEU A 161 8.60 -13.89 -14.75
C LEU A 161 8.27 -15.38 -14.75
N ALA A 162 7.23 -15.76 -14.01
CA ALA A 162 6.75 -17.13 -13.97
C ALA A 162 5.53 -17.28 -14.87
N LEU A 163 5.63 -18.10 -15.91
CA LEU A 163 4.60 -18.31 -16.91
C LEU A 163 3.84 -19.60 -16.60
N GLY A 164 2.51 -19.57 -16.50
CA GLY A 164 1.70 -20.77 -16.22
C GLY A 164 1.97 -21.30 -14.81
N LEU A 165 1.22 -20.79 -13.84
CA LEU A 165 1.50 -20.94 -12.40
C LEU A 165 1.41 -22.39 -11.90
N GLY A 166 0.66 -23.27 -12.58
CA GLY A 166 0.54 -24.68 -12.18
C GLY A 166 -0.04 -24.83 -10.77
N THR A 167 0.71 -25.48 -9.88
CA THR A 167 0.44 -25.63 -8.44
C THR A 167 0.92 -24.44 -7.61
N GLY A 168 1.78 -23.60 -8.18
CA GLY A 168 2.41 -22.44 -7.53
C GLY A 168 3.56 -22.79 -6.59
N ARG A 169 3.96 -24.07 -6.50
CA ARG A 169 5.08 -24.49 -5.64
C ARG A 169 6.41 -23.98 -6.17
N LEU A 170 6.60 -23.93 -7.49
CA LEU A 170 7.85 -23.42 -8.07
C LEU A 170 8.11 -21.96 -7.67
N VAL A 171 7.10 -21.10 -7.77
CA VAL A 171 7.25 -19.67 -7.42
C VAL A 171 7.42 -19.46 -5.91
N GLU A 172 6.76 -20.29 -5.11
CA GLU A 172 6.92 -20.28 -3.65
C GLU A 172 8.37 -20.57 -3.26
N GLU A 173 8.95 -21.65 -3.81
CA GLU A 173 10.33 -22.07 -3.51
C GLU A 173 11.37 -21.10 -4.06
N LEU A 174 11.17 -20.55 -5.26
CA LEU A 174 12.05 -19.51 -5.81
C LEU A 174 12.06 -18.27 -4.90
N ALA A 175 10.92 -17.87 -4.31
CA ALA A 175 10.87 -16.73 -3.41
C ALA A 175 11.55 -17.02 -2.05
N LEU A 176 11.48 -18.26 -1.57
CA LEU A 176 12.11 -18.68 -0.31
C LEU A 176 13.63 -18.85 -0.43
N GLN A 177 14.12 -19.31 -1.58
CA GLN A 177 15.53 -19.66 -1.80
C GLN A 177 16.35 -18.55 -2.48
N SER A 178 15.73 -17.42 -2.83
CA SER A 178 16.39 -16.29 -3.50
C SER A 178 15.84 -14.93 -3.04
N GLY A 179 16.42 -13.83 -3.54
CA GLY A 179 15.86 -12.48 -3.40
C GLY A 179 15.05 -12.01 -4.60
N LEU A 180 14.60 -12.93 -5.47
CA LEU A 180 13.80 -12.58 -6.64
C LEU A 180 12.42 -12.00 -6.26
N HIS A 181 11.99 -10.96 -6.97
CA HIS A 181 10.60 -10.52 -7.02
C HIS A 181 9.91 -11.22 -8.18
N ILE A 182 8.84 -11.97 -7.89
CA ILE A 182 8.22 -12.87 -8.86
C ILE A 182 6.90 -12.29 -9.34
N ILE A 183 6.76 -12.17 -10.66
CA ILE A 183 5.51 -11.85 -11.34
C ILE A 183 5.06 -13.14 -12.02
N ALA A 184 3.98 -13.74 -11.53
CA ALA A 184 3.39 -14.93 -12.13
C ALA A 184 2.20 -14.57 -13.01
N LEU A 185 2.15 -15.17 -14.20
CA LEU A 185 1.05 -15.04 -15.16
C LEU A 185 0.22 -16.32 -15.15
N GLU A 186 -1.08 -16.19 -14.90
CA GLU A 186 -2.04 -17.30 -14.92
C GLU A 186 -3.39 -16.77 -15.41
N SER A 187 -3.97 -17.39 -16.44
CA SER A 187 -5.23 -16.94 -17.03
C SER A 187 -6.46 -17.51 -16.32
N ASP A 188 -6.33 -18.64 -15.62
CA ASP A 188 -7.43 -19.26 -14.87
C ASP A 188 -7.66 -18.54 -13.53
N ILE A 189 -8.75 -17.78 -13.44
CA ILE A 189 -9.07 -16.98 -12.24
C ILE A 189 -9.21 -17.83 -10.98
N LYS A 190 -9.70 -19.07 -11.07
CA LYS A 190 -9.84 -19.95 -9.90
C LYS A 190 -8.48 -20.34 -9.36
N LYS A 191 -7.52 -20.61 -10.25
CA LYS A 191 -6.12 -20.88 -9.86
C LYS A 191 -5.45 -19.65 -9.29
N VAL A 192 -5.69 -18.48 -9.88
CA VAL A 192 -5.20 -17.20 -9.36
C VAL A 192 -5.67 -17.01 -7.92
N ASP A 193 -6.95 -17.16 -7.63
CA ASP A 193 -7.50 -16.95 -6.29
C ASP A 193 -7.00 -17.98 -5.27
N ALA A 194 -6.92 -19.25 -5.68
CA ALA A 194 -6.37 -20.33 -4.85
C ALA A 194 -4.89 -20.07 -4.51
N ALA A 195 -4.08 -19.71 -5.50
CA ALA A 195 -2.66 -19.44 -5.31
C ALA A 195 -2.42 -18.16 -4.49
N ARG A 196 -3.19 -17.10 -4.73
CA ARG A 196 -3.16 -15.87 -3.91
C ARG A 196 -3.44 -16.18 -2.45
N SER A 197 -4.49 -16.97 -2.18
CA SER A 197 -4.85 -17.36 -0.82
C SER A 197 -3.74 -18.18 -0.15
N LYS A 198 -3.19 -19.17 -0.86
CA LYS A 198 -2.07 -20.01 -0.37
C LYS A 198 -0.82 -19.18 -0.07
N LEU A 199 -0.37 -18.37 -1.03
CA LEU A 199 0.85 -17.56 -0.88
C LEU A 199 0.67 -16.42 0.13
N ASN A 200 -0.55 -15.91 0.33
CA ASN A 200 -0.85 -14.94 1.39
C ASN A 200 -0.79 -15.61 2.77
N ALA A 201 -1.33 -16.83 2.91
CA ALA A 201 -1.17 -17.61 4.14
C ALA A 201 0.32 -17.94 4.43
N ALA A 202 1.14 -18.08 3.38
CA ALA A 202 2.60 -18.20 3.46
C ALA A 202 3.34 -16.87 3.61
N GLY A 203 2.65 -15.72 3.68
CA GLY A 203 3.26 -14.39 3.83
C GLY A 203 4.14 -13.92 2.67
N LEU A 204 4.04 -14.57 1.50
CA LEU A 204 4.85 -14.27 0.31
C LEU A 204 4.11 -13.36 -0.69
N TYR A 205 2.78 -13.43 -0.70
CA TYR A 205 1.96 -12.67 -1.64
C TYR A 205 1.95 -11.17 -1.34
N GLY A 206 2.07 -10.33 -2.37
CA GLY A 206 2.01 -8.87 -2.27
C GLY A 206 3.32 -8.19 -1.87
N ALA A 207 4.29 -8.93 -1.32
CA ALA A 207 5.64 -8.43 -1.01
C ALA A 207 6.71 -9.02 -1.94
N ARG A 208 6.69 -10.34 -2.15
CA ARG A 208 7.68 -11.07 -2.97
C ARG A 208 7.08 -11.65 -4.25
N ILE A 209 5.80 -12.02 -4.23
CA ILE A 209 5.12 -12.65 -5.35
C ILE A 209 3.85 -11.86 -5.69
N HIS A 210 3.67 -11.58 -6.98
CA HIS A 210 2.45 -10.99 -7.56
C HIS A 210 1.91 -11.91 -8.64
N ILE A 211 0.60 -12.16 -8.65
CA ILE A 211 -0.05 -12.98 -9.67
C ILE A 211 -0.97 -12.09 -10.50
N LEU A 212 -0.75 -12.05 -11.81
CA LEU A 212 -1.56 -11.31 -12.77
C LEU A 212 -2.50 -12.29 -13.50
N PRO A 213 -3.83 -12.03 -13.50
CA PRO A 213 -4.83 -12.91 -14.11
C PRO A 213 -4.86 -12.75 -15.64
N GLN A 214 -3.73 -12.96 -16.32
CA GLN A 214 -3.53 -12.77 -17.76
C GLN A 214 -2.45 -13.72 -18.29
N ASP A 215 -2.39 -13.89 -19.61
CA ASP A 215 -1.29 -14.56 -20.29
C ASP A 215 -0.25 -13.58 -20.85
N LEU A 216 0.89 -14.12 -21.28
CA LEU A 216 2.04 -13.36 -21.76
C LEU A 216 1.72 -12.50 -23.01
N LEU A 217 0.81 -12.96 -23.89
CA LEU A 217 0.52 -12.26 -25.13
C LEU A 217 -0.44 -11.08 -24.92
N SER A 218 -1.35 -11.20 -23.96
CA SER A 218 -2.28 -10.12 -23.62
C SER A 218 -1.62 -8.97 -22.85
N LEU A 219 -0.56 -9.25 -22.09
CA LEU A 219 0.00 -8.28 -21.17
C LEU A 219 1.07 -7.38 -21.85
N ARG A 220 1.07 -6.10 -21.48
CA ARG A 220 2.10 -5.14 -21.90
C ARG A 220 3.14 -5.01 -20.79
N LEU A 221 4.07 -5.97 -20.75
CA LEU A 221 5.21 -5.93 -19.83
C LEU A 221 6.23 -4.88 -20.30
N PRO A 222 6.87 -4.15 -19.37
CA PRO A 222 8.06 -3.37 -19.71
C PRO A 222 9.09 -4.26 -20.40
N PRO A 223 9.74 -3.76 -21.47
CA PRO A 223 10.83 -4.51 -22.08
C PRO A 223 11.94 -4.76 -21.07
N TYR A 224 12.64 -5.88 -21.23
CA TYR A 224 13.93 -6.13 -20.58
C TYR A 224 13.89 -6.12 -19.04
N MET A 225 12.77 -6.49 -18.44
CA MET A 225 12.62 -6.48 -16.98
C MET A 225 13.12 -7.76 -16.31
N ALA A 226 12.92 -8.91 -16.93
CA ALA A 226 13.07 -10.21 -16.29
C ALA A 226 14.53 -10.68 -16.31
N SER A 227 15.09 -10.90 -15.12
CA SER A 227 16.37 -11.58 -14.94
C SER A 227 16.23 -13.09 -15.17
N LEU A 228 15.08 -13.66 -14.81
CA LEU A 228 14.79 -15.09 -14.93
C LEU A 228 13.36 -15.29 -15.45
N VAL A 229 13.17 -16.14 -16.44
CA VAL A 229 11.84 -16.60 -16.89
C VAL A 229 11.75 -18.09 -16.62
N VAL A 230 10.68 -18.50 -15.93
CA VAL A 230 10.42 -19.91 -15.61
C VAL A 230 8.99 -20.28 -15.94
N SER A 231 8.71 -21.58 -16.03
CA SER A 231 7.34 -22.07 -16.14
C SER A 231 7.20 -23.39 -15.41
N GLU A 232 6.11 -23.54 -14.66
CA GLU A 232 5.71 -24.84 -14.10
C GLU A 232 4.96 -25.67 -15.15
N ASN A 233 4.11 -25.00 -15.93
CA ASN A 233 3.35 -25.60 -17.02
C ASN A 233 3.40 -24.69 -18.26
N LEU A 234 4.28 -25.05 -19.20
CA LEU A 234 4.58 -24.24 -20.38
C LEU A 234 3.45 -24.27 -21.41
N GLU A 235 2.75 -25.40 -21.55
CA GLU A 235 1.58 -25.51 -22.44
C GLU A 235 0.49 -24.52 -22.03
N ARG A 236 0.17 -24.45 -20.73
CA ARG A 236 -0.84 -23.50 -20.23
C ARG A 236 -0.39 -22.04 -20.33
N ALA A 237 0.91 -21.78 -20.49
CA ALA A 237 1.42 -20.44 -20.69
C ALA A 237 1.18 -19.91 -22.12
N GLY A 238 0.68 -20.74 -23.04
CA GLY A 238 0.45 -20.36 -24.44
C GLY A 238 1.62 -20.66 -25.36
N PHE A 239 2.46 -21.65 -25.02
CA PHE A 239 3.65 -22.03 -25.79
C PHE A 239 3.31 -22.56 -27.19
N GLU A 240 2.12 -23.14 -27.37
CA GLU A 240 1.58 -23.58 -28.66
C GLU A 240 1.45 -22.44 -29.68
N LYS A 241 1.43 -21.18 -29.21
CA LYS A 241 1.36 -19.98 -30.06
C LYS A 241 2.71 -19.64 -30.72
N GLY A 242 3.74 -20.45 -30.48
CA GLY A 242 5.00 -20.49 -31.22
C GLY A 242 5.72 -19.15 -31.26
N ARG A 243 5.94 -18.62 -32.46
CA ARG A 243 6.76 -17.41 -32.69
C ARG A 243 6.31 -16.21 -31.86
N ALA A 244 5.01 -15.94 -31.78
CA ALA A 244 4.49 -14.78 -31.04
C ALA A 244 4.80 -14.88 -29.54
N PHE A 245 4.73 -16.09 -28.98
CA PHE A 245 5.09 -16.36 -27.59
C PHE A 245 6.59 -16.12 -27.36
N THR A 246 7.43 -16.70 -28.23
CA THR A 246 8.89 -16.56 -28.15
C THR A 246 9.32 -15.09 -28.25
N GLU A 247 8.79 -14.34 -29.22
CA GLU A 247 9.09 -12.91 -29.37
C GLU A 247 8.74 -12.10 -28.12
N LYS A 248 7.55 -12.32 -27.54
CA LYS A 248 7.14 -11.65 -26.29
C LYS A 248 7.99 -12.05 -25.10
N LEU A 249 8.35 -13.33 -25.00
CA LEU A 249 9.21 -13.84 -23.94
C LEU A 249 10.58 -13.15 -24.01
N PHE A 250 11.24 -13.16 -25.18
CA PHE A 250 12.53 -12.49 -25.37
C PHE A 250 12.44 -10.98 -25.10
N TYR A 251 11.38 -10.32 -25.54
CA TYR A 251 11.19 -8.89 -25.30
C TYR A 251 11.10 -8.55 -23.79
N SER A 252 10.59 -9.46 -22.98
CA SER A 252 10.50 -9.28 -21.52
C SER A 252 11.82 -9.54 -20.78
N MET A 253 12.76 -10.26 -21.38
CA MET A 253 14.03 -10.67 -20.75
C MET A 253 15.11 -9.60 -20.85
N ARG A 254 15.91 -9.45 -19.79
CA ARG A 254 17.05 -8.53 -19.79
C ARG A 254 18.04 -8.86 -20.92
N PRO A 255 18.49 -7.88 -21.72
CA PRO A 255 19.58 -8.09 -22.65
C PRO A 255 20.86 -8.37 -21.85
N TYR A 256 21.66 -9.33 -22.31
CA TYR A 256 22.95 -9.69 -21.72
C TYR A 256 22.87 -10.11 -20.24
N GLY A 257 22.02 -11.10 -19.93
CA GLY A 257 21.95 -11.69 -18.58
C GLY A 257 20.58 -12.22 -18.16
N GLY A 258 19.53 -11.97 -18.96
CA GLY A 258 18.24 -12.64 -18.79
C GLY A 258 18.35 -14.12 -19.15
N VAL A 259 17.84 -14.99 -18.29
CA VAL A 259 17.83 -16.45 -18.51
C VAL A 259 16.39 -16.95 -18.59
N ALA A 260 16.07 -17.73 -19.63
CA ALA A 260 14.85 -18.53 -19.67
C ALA A 260 15.17 -19.98 -19.32
N TYR A 261 14.57 -20.48 -18.25
CA TYR A 261 14.68 -21.87 -17.82
C TYR A 261 13.31 -22.52 -17.88
N LEU A 262 13.00 -23.15 -19.02
CA LEU A 262 11.68 -23.68 -19.32
C LEU A 262 11.72 -25.20 -19.44
N PRO A 263 10.70 -25.91 -18.92
CA PRO A 263 10.53 -27.34 -19.20
C PRO A 263 10.10 -27.49 -20.66
N VAL A 264 11.01 -27.93 -21.52
CA VAL A 264 10.68 -28.26 -22.91
C VAL A 264 10.30 -29.75 -22.97
N PRO A 265 9.16 -30.13 -23.57
CA PRO A 265 8.86 -31.53 -23.82
C PRO A 265 9.98 -32.16 -24.64
N GLN A 266 10.47 -33.36 -24.24
CA GLN A 266 11.35 -34.12 -25.11
C GLN A 266 10.57 -34.55 -26.36
N GLU A 267 11.13 -34.30 -27.55
CA GLU A 267 10.61 -34.89 -28.78
C GLU A 267 10.58 -36.42 -28.59
N LYS A 268 9.41 -37.02 -28.83
CA LYS A 268 9.24 -38.48 -28.84
C LYS A 268 9.93 -39.09 -30.06
#